data_AF-A0A382RXA9-F1
#
_entry.id   AF-A0A382RXA9-F1
#
_cell.length_a   1.000
_cell.length_b   1.000
_cell.length_c   1.000
_cell.angle_alpha   90.00
_cell.angle_beta   90.00
_cell.angle_gamma   90.00
#
_symmetry.space_group_name_H-M   'P 1'
#
loop_
_entity.id
_entity.type
_entity.pdbx_description
1 polymer ?
#
loop_
_entity_poly.entity_id
_entity_poly.type
_entity_poly.pdbx_seq_one_letter_code
_entity_poly.pdbx_strand_id
1 'polypeptide(L)'
;INEPRVIRFTPGKRRRGWNKNCVALGLSSGFIEPLESTSIHLIMTGLIRLMRLFPFDGINQSAIDEYNNKFDSEMSAILDFIVMHYKVTQREDSPFWQQCQRMDIPSSLKHKLDLFAESGRVFLDDGDIFRVDSWTQVLMGQGMTPSQYHRVADEMSEQSLKQFIAGLKQQVDNHVAKLPSHEAFLTQYLR
;
A
#
# COMPACT_ATOMS: atom_id res chain seq x y z
N ILE A 1 -7.31 -30.76 -10.42
CA ILE A 1 -7.36 -29.32 -10.77
C ILE A 1 -8.76 -29.06 -11.31
N ASN A 2 -9.47 -28.08 -10.76
CA ASN A 2 -10.85 -27.76 -11.17
C ASN A 2 -10.85 -26.78 -12.35
N GLU A 3 -12.00 -26.64 -13.02
CA GLU A 3 -12.18 -25.63 -14.06
C GLU A 3 -11.96 -24.20 -13.53
N PRO A 4 -11.28 -23.31 -14.29
CA PRO A 4 -11.07 -21.92 -13.88
C PRO A 4 -12.40 -21.18 -13.62
N ARG A 5 -12.48 -20.47 -12.50
CA ARG A 5 -13.64 -19.63 -12.17
C ARG A 5 -13.43 -18.22 -12.68
N VAL A 6 -14.37 -17.73 -13.49
CA VAL A 6 -14.36 -16.34 -13.97
C VAL A 6 -15.05 -15.44 -12.95
N ILE A 7 -14.32 -14.44 -12.45
CA ILE A 7 -14.85 -13.42 -11.53
C ILE A 7 -14.77 -12.06 -12.22
N ARG A 8 -15.91 -11.41 -12.38
CA ARG A 8 -16.00 -10.03 -12.88
C ARG A 8 -16.06 -9.08 -11.71
N PHE A 9 -15.31 -7.99 -11.79
CA PHE A 9 -15.35 -6.93 -10.78
C PHE A 9 -15.19 -5.56 -11.43
N THR A 10 -15.54 -4.52 -10.67
CA THR A 10 -15.33 -3.13 -11.04
C THR A 10 -14.59 -2.47 -9.88
N PRO A 11 -13.38 -1.92 -10.11
CA PRO A 11 -12.67 -1.19 -9.07
C PRO A 11 -13.47 0.01 -8.58
N GLY A 12 -13.50 0.23 -7.28
CA GLY A 12 -14.10 1.43 -6.70
C GLY A 12 -14.56 1.26 -5.26
N LYS A 13 -15.13 2.34 -4.73
CA LYS A 13 -15.68 2.42 -3.38
C LYS A 13 -17.13 2.91 -3.40
N ARG A 14 -17.89 2.57 -2.36
CA ARG A 14 -19.18 3.22 -2.11
C ARG A 14 -18.96 4.69 -1.79
N ARG A 15 -19.97 5.51 -2.11
CA ARG A 15 -19.95 6.95 -1.79
C ARG A 15 -19.90 7.22 -0.28
N ARG A 16 -20.46 6.30 0.52
CA ARG A 16 -20.40 6.29 1.98
C ARG A 16 -20.25 4.85 2.45
N GLY A 17 -19.30 4.59 3.35
CA GLY A 17 -19.14 3.32 4.05
C GLY A 17 -20.19 3.12 5.15
N TRP A 18 -20.66 4.20 5.78
CA TRP A 18 -21.76 4.20 6.74
C TRP A 18 -22.86 5.17 6.29
N ASN A 19 -24.10 4.68 6.14
CA ASN A 19 -25.28 5.50 5.87
C ASN A 19 -26.46 5.15 6.80
N LYS A 20 -26.94 6.13 7.58
CA LYS A 20 -27.99 5.94 8.59
C LYS A 20 -27.64 4.80 9.55
N ASN A 21 -28.41 3.72 9.58
CA ASN A 21 -28.20 2.54 10.42
C ASN A 21 -27.52 1.38 9.67
N CYS A 22 -26.92 1.63 8.52
CA CYS A 22 -26.28 0.62 7.70
C CYS A 22 -24.78 0.93 7.53
N VAL A 23 -23.94 -0.06 7.83
CA VAL A 23 -22.48 -0.03 7.60
C VAL A 23 -22.16 -1.10 6.56
N ALA A 24 -21.49 -0.70 5.48
CA ALA A 24 -21.00 -1.60 4.46
C ALA A 24 -19.58 -2.08 4.80
N LEU A 25 -19.33 -3.38 4.66
CA LEU A 25 -18.02 -4.01 4.90
C LEU A 25 -17.64 -4.96 3.76
N GLY A 26 -16.35 -5.10 3.49
CA GLY A 26 -15.83 -5.93 2.41
C GLY A 26 -16.36 -5.49 1.04
N LEU A 27 -16.70 -6.45 0.18
CA LEU A 27 -17.18 -6.19 -1.19
C LEU A 27 -18.41 -5.27 -1.25
N SER A 28 -19.23 -5.20 -0.19
CA SER A 28 -20.37 -4.29 -0.14
C SER A 28 -19.96 -2.81 -0.05
N SER A 29 -18.78 -2.55 0.55
CA SER A 29 -18.20 -1.20 0.74
C SER A 29 -17.33 -0.75 -0.43
N GLY A 30 -16.75 -1.67 -1.18
CA GLY A 30 -15.86 -1.38 -2.29
C GLY A 30 -15.00 -2.59 -2.66
N PHE A 31 -14.30 -2.50 -3.78
CA PHE A 31 -13.33 -3.49 -4.20
C PHE A 31 -12.20 -2.83 -4.97
N ILE A 32 -10.98 -3.21 -4.62
CA ILE A 32 -9.75 -2.92 -5.37
C ILE A 32 -9.09 -4.27 -5.62
N GLU A 33 -8.44 -4.42 -6.77
CA GLU A 33 -7.82 -5.69 -7.14
C GLU A 33 -6.79 -6.17 -6.11
N PRO A 34 -6.56 -7.49 -5.98
CA PRO A 34 -5.75 -8.07 -4.91
C PRO A 34 -4.24 -7.98 -5.18
N LEU A 35 -3.76 -6.93 -5.83
CA LEU A 35 -2.33 -6.76 -6.15
C LEU A 35 -1.47 -6.65 -4.88
N GLU A 36 -1.97 -5.96 -3.86
CA GLU A 36 -1.28 -5.73 -2.57
C GLU A 36 -2.00 -6.36 -1.37
N SER A 37 -2.77 -7.43 -1.58
CA SER A 37 -3.42 -8.22 -0.52
C SER A 37 -4.28 -7.42 0.49
N THR A 38 -4.96 -6.36 0.04
CA THR A 38 -5.65 -5.39 0.92
C THR A 38 -7.09 -5.76 1.32
N SER A 39 -7.73 -6.73 0.67
CA SER A 39 -9.16 -7.02 0.87
C SER A 39 -9.55 -7.39 2.30
N ILE A 40 -8.81 -8.30 2.94
CA ILE A 40 -9.08 -8.70 4.33
C ILE A 40 -8.73 -7.56 5.30
N HIS A 41 -7.66 -6.83 5.00
CA HIS A 41 -7.27 -5.66 5.78
C HIS A 41 -8.40 -4.62 5.85
N LEU A 42 -9.00 -4.27 4.71
CA LEU A 42 -10.13 -3.34 4.64
C LEU A 42 -11.36 -3.78 5.45
N ILE A 43 -11.61 -5.09 5.53
CA ILE A 43 -12.68 -5.63 6.39
C ILE A 43 -12.34 -5.38 7.86
N MET A 44 -11.10 -5.70 8.26
CA MET A 44 -10.63 -5.54 9.63
C MET A 44 -10.63 -4.07 10.07
N THR A 45 -10.12 -3.17 9.24
CA THR A 45 -10.07 -1.74 9.58
C THR A 45 -11.47 -1.14 9.61
N GLY A 46 -12.37 -1.54 8.70
CA GLY A 46 -13.78 -1.17 8.73
C GLY A 46 -14.49 -1.60 10.02
N LEU A 47 -14.21 -2.81 10.52
CA LEU A 47 -14.73 -3.32 11.79
C LEU A 47 -14.15 -2.56 12.99
N ILE A 48 -12.83 -2.38 13.06
CA ILE A 48 -12.17 -1.64 14.15
C ILE A 48 -12.67 -0.20 14.20
N ARG A 49 -12.84 0.45 13.05
CA ARG A 49 -13.40 1.81 12.95
C ARG A 49 -14.82 1.87 13.48
N LEU A 50 -15.66 0.89 13.15
CA LEU A 50 -17.02 0.78 13.69
C LEU A 50 -16.99 0.58 15.22
N MET A 51 -16.12 -0.27 15.74
CA MET A 51 -16.00 -0.51 17.19
C MET A 51 -15.56 0.76 17.95
N ARG A 52 -14.64 1.55 17.38
CA ARG A 52 -14.20 2.82 17.98
C ARG A 52 -15.29 3.89 17.99
N LEU A 53 -16.19 3.85 17.01
CA LEU A 53 -17.28 4.81 16.83
C LEU A 53 -18.64 4.18 17.18
N PHE A 54 -18.65 3.13 18.01
CA PHE A 54 -19.85 2.32 18.20
C PHE A 54 -20.96 3.12 18.88
N PRO A 55 -22.17 3.16 18.31
CA PRO A 55 -23.24 4.06 18.75
C PRO A 55 -24.09 3.45 19.88
N PHE A 56 -23.52 3.30 21.09
CA PHE A 56 -24.21 2.64 22.22
C PHE A 56 -25.55 3.28 22.59
N ASP A 57 -25.61 4.62 22.59
CA ASP A 57 -26.80 5.39 22.97
C ASP A 57 -27.61 5.88 21.76
N GLY A 58 -27.32 5.35 20.57
CA GLY A 58 -27.94 5.76 19.31
C GLY A 58 -26.95 6.37 18.32
N ILE A 59 -27.38 6.44 17.06
CA ILE A 59 -26.53 6.81 15.94
C ILE A 59 -26.46 8.35 15.82
N ASN A 60 -25.26 8.89 16.01
CA ASN A 60 -24.97 10.31 15.87
C ASN A 60 -24.34 10.61 14.51
N GLN A 61 -24.74 11.73 13.89
CA GLN A 61 -24.22 12.12 12.57
C GLN A 61 -22.70 12.35 12.58
N SER A 62 -22.15 12.86 13.68
CA SER A 62 -20.70 13.06 13.85
C SER A 62 -19.90 11.75 13.75
N ALA A 63 -20.43 10.65 14.29
CA ALA A 63 -19.80 9.33 14.19
C ALA A 63 -19.85 8.80 12.75
N ILE A 64 -20.97 9.01 12.05
CA ILE A 64 -21.12 8.65 10.62
C ILE A 64 -20.11 9.45 9.77
N ASP A 65 -19.98 10.75 10.01
CA ASP A 65 -19.11 11.63 9.24
C ASP A 65 -17.64 11.25 9.45
N GLU A 66 -17.22 11.04 10.71
CA GLU A 66 -15.85 10.61 11.01
C GLU A 66 -15.54 9.22 10.43
N TYR A 67 -16.49 8.28 10.51
CA TYR A 67 -16.32 6.96 9.88
C TYR A 67 -16.08 7.08 8.38
N ASN A 68 -16.89 7.89 7.70
CA ASN A 68 -16.80 8.06 6.25
C ASN A 68 -15.54 8.84 5.84
N ASN A 69 -15.11 9.84 6.61
CA ASN A 69 -13.86 10.55 6.37
C ASN A 69 -12.66 9.59 6.41
N LYS A 70 -12.58 8.74 7.44
CA LYS A 70 -11.48 7.77 7.57
C LYS A 70 -11.58 6.64 6.54
N PHE A 71 -12.79 6.22 6.16
CA PHE A 71 -13.01 5.29 5.06
C PHE A 71 -12.53 5.85 3.72
N ASP A 72 -12.85 7.11 3.45
CA ASP A 72 -12.48 7.77 2.19
C ASP A 72 -10.97 7.98 2.08
N SER A 73 -10.31 8.37 3.18
CA SER A 73 -8.86 8.51 3.24
C SER A 73 -8.16 7.19 2.96
N GLU A 74 -8.56 6.11 3.65
CA GLU A 74 -7.97 4.78 3.49
C GLU A 74 -8.17 4.23 2.07
N MET A 75 -9.38 4.32 1.51
CA MET A 75 -9.64 3.85 0.16
C MET A 75 -8.85 4.64 -0.90
N SER A 76 -8.66 5.94 -0.69
CA SER A 76 -7.89 6.78 -1.61
C SER A 76 -6.40 6.46 -1.53
N ALA A 77 -5.86 6.26 -0.31
CA ALA A 77 -4.47 5.85 -0.11
C ALA A 77 -4.16 4.49 -0.77
N ILE A 78 -5.06 3.51 -0.65
CA ILE A 78 -4.89 2.22 -1.31
C ILE A 78 -4.96 2.37 -2.83
N LEU A 79 -5.92 3.16 -3.33
CA LEU A 79 -6.04 3.40 -4.76
C LEU A 79 -4.78 4.05 -5.33
N ASP A 80 -4.22 5.06 -4.65
CA ASP A 80 -2.97 5.71 -5.06
C ASP A 80 -1.82 4.72 -5.15
N PHE A 81 -1.66 3.84 -4.15
CA PHE A 81 -0.62 2.83 -4.17
C PHE A 81 -0.81 1.83 -5.32
N ILE A 82 -2.02 1.34 -5.55
CA ILE A 82 -2.31 0.40 -6.65
C ILE A 82 -2.12 1.06 -8.02
N VAL A 83 -2.65 2.27 -8.21
CA VAL A 83 -2.52 3.03 -9.47
C VAL A 83 -1.06 3.32 -9.77
N MET A 84 -0.23 3.57 -8.75
CA MET A 84 1.20 3.75 -8.91
C MET A 84 1.86 2.57 -9.64
N HIS A 85 1.54 1.32 -9.30
CA HIS A 85 2.12 0.14 -9.97
C HIS A 85 1.92 0.14 -11.48
N TYR A 86 0.80 0.67 -11.96
CA TYR A 86 0.50 0.81 -13.38
C TYR A 86 1.14 2.05 -13.99
N LYS A 87 1.17 3.15 -13.25
CA LYS A 87 1.64 4.45 -13.72
C LYS A 87 3.14 4.50 -13.97
N VAL A 88 3.95 3.94 -13.07
CA VAL A 88 5.42 4.06 -13.11
C VAL A 88 6.12 2.91 -13.86
N THR A 89 5.38 2.15 -14.64
CA THR A 89 5.92 1.05 -15.46
C THR A 89 6.87 1.56 -16.55
N GLN A 90 7.92 0.78 -16.86
CA GLN A 90 8.80 1.00 -18.02
C GLN A 90 8.36 0.23 -19.27
N ARG A 91 7.22 -0.47 -19.19
CA ARG A 91 6.71 -1.29 -20.29
C ARG A 91 6.01 -0.44 -21.35
N GLU A 92 6.43 -0.59 -22.60
CA GLU A 92 5.80 0.05 -23.77
C GLU A 92 5.30 -0.96 -24.81
N ASP A 93 5.40 -2.26 -24.50
CA ASP A 93 5.20 -3.36 -25.43
C ASP A 93 3.73 -3.60 -25.84
N SER A 94 2.77 -2.90 -25.23
CA SER A 94 1.37 -3.02 -25.59
C SER A 94 0.59 -1.72 -25.41
N PRO A 95 -0.55 -1.55 -26.13
CA PRO A 95 -1.44 -0.41 -25.92
C PRO A 95 -1.91 -0.26 -24.47
N PHE A 96 -2.05 -1.37 -23.74
CA PHE A 96 -2.43 -1.38 -22.33
C PHE A 96 -1.39 -0.63 -21.48
N TRP A 97 -0.11 -0.99 -21.59
CA TRP A 97 0.92 -0.35 -20.77
C TRP A 97 1.17 1.11 -21.16
N GLN A 98 1.11 1.42 -22.46
CA GLN A 98 1.18 2.80 -22.93
C GLN A 98 0.02 3.66 -22.39
N GLN A 99 -1.18 3.09 -22.29
CA GLN A 99 -2.32 3.77 -21.66
C GLN A 99 -2.08 3.99 -20.16
N CYS A 100 -1.61 2.96 -19.42
CA CYS A 100 -1.30 3.08 -18.00
C CYS A 100 -0.27 4.17 -17.70
N GLN A 101 0.75 4.32 -18.54
CA GLN A 101 1.73 5.41 -18.39
C GLN A 101 1.10 6.79 -18.63
N ARG A 102 0.17 6.90 -19.59
CA ARG A 102 -0.44 8.17 -20.03
C ARG A 102 -1.68 8.56 -19.25
N MET A 103 -2.24 7.68 -18.42
CA MET A 103 -3.47 7.96 -17.69
C MET A 103 -3.28 9.12 -16.71
N ASP A 104 -4.33 9.91 -16.54
CA ASP A 104 -4.40 10.90 -15.47
C ASP A 104 -4.41 10.18 -14.11
N ILE A 105 -3.79 10.81 -13.13
CA ILE A 105 -3.68 10.29 -11.77
C ILE A 105 -4.18 11.34 -10.76
N PRO A 106 -4.65 10.92 -9.57
CA PRO A 106 -5.00 11.85 -8.50
C PRO A 106 -3.83 12.79 -8.16
N SER A 107 -4.15 14.01 -7.72
CA SER A 107 -3.15 14.99 -7.32
C SER A 107 -2.30 14.51 -6.13
N SER A 108 -2.90 13.72 -5.23
CA SER A 108 -2.22 13.06 -4.10
C SER A 108 -1.11 12.13 -4.59
N LEU A 109 -1.43 11.20 -5.50
CA LEU A 109 -0.45 10.31 -6.10
C LEU A 109 0.61 11.10 -6.88
N LYS A 110 0.19 12.07 -7.70
CA LYS A 110 1.14 12.89 -8.47
C LYS A 110 2.15 13.57 -7.55
N HIS A 111 1.69 14.17 -6.45
CA HIS A 111 2.55 14.82 -5.48
C HIS A 111 3.58 13.85 -4.86
N LYS A 112 3.15 12.64 -4.47
CA LYS A 112 4.05 11.59 -3.95
C LYS A 112 5.11 11.18 -4.97
N LEU A 113 4.72 11.01 -6.23
CA LEU A 113 5.65 10.64 -7.31
C LEU A 113 6.67 11.74 -7.60
N ASP A 114 6.22 12.99 -7.72
CA ASP A 114 7.10 14.14 -7.95
C ASP A 114 8.12 14.27 -6.80
N LEU A 115 7.65 14.20 -5.55
CA LEU A 115 8.49 14.33 -4.37
C LEU A 115 9.56 13.24 -4.28
N PHE A 116 9.18 12.00 -4.60
CA PHE A 116 10.12 10.89 -4.65
C PHE A 116 11.13 11.07 -5.79
N ALA A 117 10.67 11.38 -7.00
CA ALA A 117 11.53 11.57 -8.16
C ALA A 117 12.56 12.69 -7.98
N GLU A 118 12.18 13.77 -7.28
CA GLU A 118 13.06 14.92 -7.05
C GLU A 118 14.04 14.68 -5.90
N SER A 119 13.60 14.05 -4.80
CA SER A 119 14.34 14.09 -3.54
C SER A 119 14.54 12.74 -2.83
N GLY A 120 13.98 11.66 -3.37
CA GLY A 120 13.98 10.33 -2.75
C GLY A 120 13.14 10.24 -1.48
N ARG A 121 12.28 11.23 -1.22
CA ARG A 121 11.44 11.29 -0.03
C ARG A 121 10.05 10.72 -0.30
N VAL A 122 9.53 10.00 0.68
CA VAL A 122 8.13 9.59 0.75
C VAL A 122 7.57 10.08 2.07
N PHE A 123 6.36 10.64 2.04
CA PHE A 123 5.60 11.01 3.23
C PHE A 123 4.30 10.22 3.28
N LEU A 124 3.86 9.97 4.51
CA LEU A 124 2.60 9.28 4.78
C LEU A 124 1.53 10.30 5.14
N ASP A 125 0.42 10.23 4.43
CA ASP A 125 -0.79 10.99 4.69
C ASP A 125 -1.71 10.23 5.66
N ASP A 126 -2.70 10.94 6.19
CA ASP A 126 -3.75 10.34 7.01
C ASP A 126 -4.47 9.22 6.24
N GLY A 127 -4.49 8.01 6.80
CA GLY A 127 -5.12 6.84 6.17
C GLY A 127 -4.19 6.00 5.31
N ASP A 128 -2.92 6.38 5.14
CA ASP A 128 -1.94 5.49 4.50
C ASP A 128 -1.75 4.20 5.29
N ILE A 129 -1.97 3.08 4.60
CA ILE A 129 -1.72 1.73 5.14
C ILE A 129 -0.33 1.20 4.76
N PHE A 130 0.24 1.75 3.69
CA PHE A 130 1.55 1.39 3.16
C PHE A 130 2.61 2.28 3.77
N ARG A 131 3.72 1.68 4.21
CA ARG A 131 4.79 2.42 4.88
C ARG A 131 5.75 3.04 3.87
N VAL A 132 6.62 3.92 4.37
CA VAL A 132 7.68 4.57 3.59
C VAL A 132 8.56 3.54 2.88
N ASP A 133 8.87 2.42 3.54
CA ASP A 133 9.63 1.31 2.95
C ASP A 133 8.90 0.66 1.78
N SER A 134 7.58 0.44 1.87
CA SER A 134 6.77 -0.14 0.78
C SER A 134 6.82 0.74 -0.47
N TRP A 135 6.56 2.04 -0.33
CA TRP A 135 6.65 2.99 -1.44
C TRP A 135 8.05 3.03 -2.04
N THR A 136 9.10 3.13 -1.21
CA THR A 136 10.48 3.19 -1.68
C THR A 136 10.87 1.93 -2.44
N GLN A 137 10.52 0.75 -1.92
CA GLN A 137 10.82 -0.54 -2.55
C GLN A 137 10.13 -0.70 -3.89
N VAL A 138 8.84 -0.37 -3.99
CA VAL A 138 8.08 -0.51 -5.24
C VAL A 138 8.54 0.52 -6.27
N LEU A 139 8.66 1.80 -5.91
CA LEU A 139 9.09 2.85 -6.84
C LEU A 139 10.47 2.55 -7.42
N MET A 140 11.45 2.25 -6.56
CA MET A 140 12.79 1.88 -7.03
C MET A 140 12.78 0.55 -7.79
N GLY A 141 12.00 -0.44 -7.33
CA GLY A 141 11.86 -1.73 -7.98
C GLY A 141 11.23 -1.67 -9.37
N GLN A 142 10.39 -0.66 -9.63
CA GLN A 142 9.81 -0.38 -10.94
C GLN A 142 10.67 0.59 -11.77
N GLY A 143 11.87 0.93 -11.29
CA GLY A 143 12.88 1.69 -12.04
C GLY A 143 12.81 3.20 -11.86
N MET A 144 11.98 3.71 -10.94
CA MET A 144 12.01 5.13 -10.58
C MET A 144 13.20 5.39 -9.66
N THR A 145 14.22 6.08 -10.19
CA THR A 145 15.41 6.47 -9.43
C THR A 145 15.32 7.95 -9.06
N PRO A 146 15.45 8.32 -7.76
CA PRO A 146 15.39 9.71 -7.36
C PRO A 146 16.61 10.50 -7.87
N SER A 147 16.39 11.77 -8.22
CA SER A 147 17.42 12.67 -8.74
C SER A 147 18.39 13.15 -7.66
N GLN A 148 17.96 13.12 -6.40
CA GLN A 148 18.74 13.54 -5.24
C GLN A 148 18.47 12.63 -4.04
N TYR A 149 19.33 12.73 -3.04
CA TYR A 149 19.20 12.09 -1.73
C TYR A 149 19.47 13.09 -0.61
N HIS A 150 19.18 12.70 0.64
CA HIS A 150 19.41 13.57 1.79
C HIS A 150 20.92 13.77 2.05
N ARG A 151 21.37 15.02 2.14
CA ARG A 151 22.80 15.41 2.26
C ARG A 151 23.53 14.87 3.48
N VAL A 152 22.82 14.42 4.51
CA VAL A 152 23.43 13.69 5.65
C VAL A 152 24.26 12.48 5.21
N ALA A 153 23.93 11.87 4.06
CA ALA A 153 24.72 10.76 3.52
C ALA A 153 26.13 11.20 3.06
N ASP A 154 26.31 12.48 2.71
CA ASP A 154 27.61 13.05 2.31
C ASP A 154 28.57 13.23 3.50
N GLU A 155 28.06 13.18 4.74
CA GLU A 155 28.89 13.24 5.96
C GLU A 155 29.70 11.95 6.19
N MET A 156 29.32 10.85 5.52
CA MET A 156 30.04 9.59 5.59
C MET A 156 31.08 9.49 4.47
N SER A 157 32.31 9.13 4.82
CA SER A 157 33.31 8.76 3.82
C SER A 157 32.85 7.55 3.00
N GLU A 158 33.29 7.42 1.76
CA GLU A 158 32.95 6.29 0.89
C GLU A 158 33.31 4.94 1.54
N GLN A 159 34.44 4.88 2.24
CA GLN A 159 34.87 3.68 2.97
C GLN A 159 33.91 3.34 4.11
N SER A 160 33.53 4.34 4.91
CA SER A 160 32.57 4.17 6.00
C SER A 160 31.20 3.74 5.48
N LEU A 161 30.74 4.30 4.35
CA LEU A 161 29.47 3.93 3.72
C LEU A 161 29.50 2.48 3.23
N LYS A 162 30.56 2.06 2.53
CA LYS A 162 30.72 0.66 2.08
C LYS A 162 30.71 -0.31 3.26
N GLN A 163 31.40 0.02 4.34
CA GLN A 163 31.43 -0.79 5.56
C GLN A 163 30.06 -0.85 6.23
N PHE A 164 29.34 0.27 6.30
CA PHE A 164 27.99 0.34 6.87
C PHE A 164 27.02 -0.58 6.10
N ILE A 165 26.95 -0.45 4.77
CA ILE A 165 26.09 -1.29 3.93
C ILE A 165 26.49 -2.76 3.98
N ALA A 166 27.80 -3.07 3.95
CA ALA A 166 28.28 -4.44 4.09
C ALA A 166 27.91 -5.05 5.45
N GLY A 167 27.98 -4.26 6.52
CA GLY A 167 27.56 -4.66 7.86
C GLY A 167 26.07 -5.01 7.92
N LEU A 168 25.20 -4.17 7.34
CA LEU A 168 23.77 -4.45 7.23
C LEU A 168 23.51 -5.74 6.45
N LYS A 169 24.18 -5.91 5.29
CA LYS A 169 24.07 -7.15 4.51
C LYS A 169 24.48 -8.38 5.32
N GLN A 170 25.61 -8.33 6.00
CA GLN A 170 26.08 -9.46 6.80
C GLN A 170 25.11 -9.79 7.95
N GLN A 171 24.52 -8.78 8.58
CA GLN A 171 23.49 -9.01 9.60
C GLN A 171 22.27 -9.71 9.02
N VAL A 172 21.77 -9.28 7.86
CA VAL A 172 20.65 -9.93 7.16
C VAL A 172 21.01 -11.38 6.81
N ASP A 173 22.17 -11.61 6.18
CA ASP A 173 22.62 -12.94 5.78
C ASP A 173 22.71 -13.88 7.01
N ASN A 174 23.27 -13.39 8.13
CA ASN A 174 23.40 -14.15 9.37
C ASN A 174 22.05 -14.46 10.03
N HIS A 175 21.04 -13.60 9.91
CA HIS A 175 19.71 -13.87 10.44
C HIS A 175 18.96 -14.86 9.55
N VAL A 176 18.98 -14.67 8.23
CA VAL A 176 18.31 -15.55 7.28
C VAL A 176 18.86 -16.98 7.36
N ALA A 177 20.18 -17.14 7.52
CA ALA A 177 20.82 -18.45 7.65
C ALA A 177 20.36 -19.27 8.87
N LYS A 178 19.77 -18.62 9.88
CA LYS A 178 19.24 -19.28 11.09
C LYS A 178 17.76 -19.64 10.98
N LEU A 179 17.06 -19.12 9.97
CA LEU A 179 15.65 -19.42 9.78
C LEU A 179 15.50 -20.79 9.11
N PRO A 180 14.55 -21.63 9.56
CA PRO A 180 14.22 -22.86 8.85
C PRO A 180 13.65 -22.52 7.47
N SER A 181 13.70 -23.48 6.55
CA SER A 181 12.92 -23.38 5.32
C SER A 181 11.42 -23.28 5.67
N HIS A 182 10.66 -22.65 4.78
CA HIS A 182 9.22 -22.52 4.97
C HIS A 182 8.53 -23.89 5.19
N GLU A 183 8.92 -24.91 4.42
CA GLU A 183 8.41 -26.28 4.56
C GLU A 183 8.73 -26.91 5.92
N ALA A 184 9.97 -26.75 6.41
CA ALA A 184 10.38 -27.29 7.70
C ALA A 184 9.61 -26.63 8.85
N PHE A 185 9.40 -25.31 8.77
CA PHE A 185 8.60 -24.58 9.75
C PHE A 185 7.14 -25.07 9.76
N LEU A 186 6.48 -25.17 8.59
CA LEU A 186 5.10 -25.63 8.49
C LEU A 186 4.94 -27.06 9.03
N THR A 187 5.87 -27.95 8.68
CA THR A 187 5.88 -29.34 9.15
C THR A 187 6.00 -29.45 10.66
N GLN A 188 6.67 -28.51 11.32
CA GLN A 188 6.80 -28.49 12.77
C GLN A 188 5.60 -27.81 13.45
N TYR A 189 5.14 -26.67 12.93
CA TYR A 189 4.15 -25.82 13.57
C TYR A 189 2.71 -26.33 13.43
N LEU A 190 2.37 -26.94 12.29
CA LEU A 190 1.02 -27.44 12.01
C LEU A 190 0.78 -28.89 12.47
N ARG A 191 1.70 -29.45 13.28
CA ARG A 191 1.54 -30.77 13.91
C ARG A 191 0.59 -30.73 15.09
#